data_AF-A0A485LLX2-F1
#
_entry.id   AF-A0A485LLX2-F1
#
_cell.length_a   1.000
_cell.length_b   1.000
_cell.length_c   1.000
_cell.angle_alpha   90.00
_cell.angle_beta   90.00
_cell.angle_gamma   90.00
#
_symmetry.space_group_name_H-M   'P 1'
#
loop_
_entity.id
_entity.type
_entity.pdbx_description
1 polymer ?
#
loop_
_entity_poly.entity_id
_entity_poly.type
_entity_poly.pdbx_seq_one_letter_code
_entity_poly.pdbx_strand_id
1 'polypeptide(L)'
;MPPRPSSSMGEFDDSLKFARPRAKCNACGCLMTGQAKQLKAHHAKCSQEVRDSDSDGDDDGSTIPSIKHQLSAAEKLLVVKCHAYFKEEKEKEKFLTYRVAPWKTRERVSKCLGISQKTVSQVIADWNRFRDPSFQLKVPRPLPDKAAPCQLATYADTLDAYIQARNDQQLQVTAQLLCTFLWDEHAYAVDVVKMRRFLRKQGYAPGPRVDGRRYFVRTAISTPPPTS
;
A
#
# COMPACT_ATOMS: atom_id res chain seq x y z
N MET A 1 -44.61 -57.56 13.56
CA MET A 1 -45.04 -56.23 13.08
C MET A 1 -45.42 -55.38 14.29
N PRO A 2 -44.64 -54.35 14.65
CA PRO A 2 -45.07 -53.33 15.60
C PRO A 2 -45.75 -52.14 14.89
N PRO A 3 -46.64 -51.40 15.57
CA PRO A 3 -47.50 -50.39 14.96
C PRO A 3 -46.76 -49.08 14.66
N ARG A 4 -47.28 -48.36 13.64
CA ARG A 4 -46.86 -47.00 13.25
C ARG A 4 -47.16 -45.99 14.37
N PRO A 5 -46.24 -45.05 14.65
CA PRO A 5 -46.60 -43.79 15.30
C PRO A 5 -47.17 -42.80 14.27
N SER A 6 -48.33 -42.25 14.60
CA SER A 6 -49.00 -41.12 13.92
C SER A 6 -48.70 -39.81 14.64
N SER A 7 -48.69 -38.71 13.87
CA SER A 7 -48.64 -37.30 14.27
C SER A 7 -47.29 -36.83 14.85
N SER A 8 -46.79 -35.64 14.55
CA SER A 8 -47.48 -34.37 14.28
C SER A 8 -46.66 -33.44 13.36
N MET A 9 -47.36 -32.54 12.67
CA MET A 9 -46.79 -31.39 11.99
C MET A 9 -45.94 -30.55 12.95
N GLY A 10 -44.66 -30.38 12.61
CA GLY A 10 -43.80 -29.34 13.16
C GLY A 10 -43.66 -28.23 12.12
N GLU A 11 -44.18 -27.06 12.46
CA GLU A 11 -44.12 -25.82 11.69
C GLU A 11 -42.70 -25.50 11.19
N PHE A 12 -42.63 -25.11 9.92
CA PHE A 12 -41.48 -24.41 9.35
C PHE A 12 -41.39 -23.02 9.99
N ASP A 13 -40.51 -22.85 10.98
CA ASP A 13 -40.13 -21.54 11.47
C ASP A 13 -39.10 -20.93 10.50
N ASP A 14 -39.63 -20.26 9.47
CA ASP A 14 -38.87 -19.42 8.55
C ASP A 14 -38.53 -18.08 9.25
N SER A 15 -37.62 -18.14 10.21
CA SER A 15 -37.04 -16.95 10.85
C SER A 15 -35.55 -16.88 10.52
N LEU A 16 -35.25 -16.70 9.23
CA LEU A 16 -33.98 -16.15 8.77
C LEU A 16 -33.87 -14.70 9.26
N LYS A 17 -33.53 -14.54 10.54
CA LYS A 17 -33.11 -13.28 11.13
C LYS A 17 -31.84 -12.84 10.38
N PHE A 18 -32.01 -11.92 9.43
CA PHE A 18 -30.91 -11.18 8.83
C PHE A 18 -30.03 -10.62 9.96
N ALA A 19 -28.88 -11.23 10.18
CA ALA A 19 -27.89 -10.75 11.12
C ALA A 19 -27.44 -9.35 10.66
N ARG A 20 -27.91 -8.32 11.35
CA ARG A 20 -27.57 -6.93 11.03
C ARG A 20 -26.06 -6.76 11.16
N PRO A 21 -25.38 -6.11 10.20
CA PRO A 21 -23.94 -5.91 10.26
C PRO A 21 -23.57 -5.13 11.53
N ARG A 22 -22.72 -5.75 12.38
CA ARG A 22 -22.14 -5.12 13.56
C ARG A 22 -20.90 -4.34 13.13
N ALA A 23 -21.00 -3.01 13.12
CA ALA A 23 -19.85 -2.15 12.91
C ALA A 23 -19.23 -1.80 14.28
N LYS A 24 -17.90 -1.93 14.38
CA LYS A 24 -17.14 -1.51 15.56
C LYS A 24 -16.55 -0.12 15.29
N CYS A 25 -16.75 0.82 16.22
CA CYS A 25 -16.09 2.12 16.16
C CYS A 25 -14.59 1.93 16.47
N ASN A 26 -13.71 2.31 15.54
CA ASN A 26 -12.25 2.21 15.74
C ASN A 26 -11.69 3.26 16.71
N ALA A 27 -12.46 4.29 17.06
CA ALA A 27 -12.02 5.33 18.00
C ALA A 27 -12.24 4.93 19.47
N CYS A 28 -13.40 4.37 19.82
CA CYS A 28 -13.76 4.05 21.22
C CYS A 28 -14.04 2.57 21.49
N GLY A 29 -14.03 1.71 20.47
CA GLY A 29 -14.22 0.27 20.64
C GLY A 29 -15.67 -0.21 20.84
N CYS A 30 -16.66 0.69 20.90
CA CYS A 30 -18.06 0.33 21.06
C CYS A 30 -18.62 -0.48 19.87
N LEU A 31 -19.41 -1.50 20.18
CA LEU A 31 -20.14 -2.34 19.22
C LEU A 31 -21.58 -1.85 19.12
N MET A 32 -21.99 -1.37 17.95
CA MET A 32 -23.36 -0.87 17.75
C MET A 32 -24.09 -1.68 16.68
N THR A 33 -25.35 -2.00 16.96
CA THR A 33 -26.30 -2.62 16.02
C THR A 33 -27.22 -1.54 15.44
N GLY A 34 -26.93 -1.03 14.23
CA GLY A 34 -27.71 0.05 13.62
C GLY A 34 -27.24 0.47 12.22
N GLN A 35 -28.05 1.27 11.51
CA GLN A 35 -27.79 1.72 10.12
C GLN A 35 -26.57 2.67 10.03
N ALA A 36 -25.81 2.59 8.94
CA ALA A 36 -24.57 3.34 8.70
C ALA A 36 -24.68 4.88 8.88
N LYS A 37 -25.87 5.47 8.74
CA LYS A 37 -26.10 6.91 8.99
C LYS A 37 -25.88 7.30 10.46
N GLN A 38 -26.14 6.40 11.42
CA GLN A 38 -25.85 6.64 12.84
C GLN A 38 -24.34 6.64 13.15
N LEU A 39 -23.53 5.97 12.31
CA LEU A 39 -22.07 5.90 12.47
C LEU A 39 -21.41 7.28 12.31
N LYS A 40 -21.92 8.09 11.37
CA LYS A 40 -21.35 9.41 11.05
C LYS A 40 -21.64 10.43 12.16
N ALA A 41 -22.83 10.37 12.78
CA ALA A 41 -23.20 11.22 13.91
C ALA A 41 -22.45 10.84 15.20
N HIS A 42 -22.29 9.54 15.48
CA HIS A 42 -21.51 9.08 16.63
C HIS A 42 -20.04 9.46 16.49
N HIS A 43 -19.44 9.32 15.30
CA HIS A 43 -18.05 9.72 15.08
C HIS A 43 -17.83 11.21 15.36
N ALA A 44 -18.74 12.09 14.91
CA ALA A 44 -18.63 13.52 15.17
C ALA A 44 -18.67 13.85 16.69
N LYS A 45 -19.53 13.16 17.45
CA LYS A 45 -19.69 13.39 18.90
C LYS A 45 -18.56 12.78 19.73
N CYS A 46 -18.09 11.57 19.36
CA CYS A 46 -17.04 10.84 20.07
C CYS A 46 -15.65 11.51 19.94
N SER A 47 -15.39 12.26 18.87
CA SER A 47 -14.16 13.05 18.72
C SER A 47 -14.13 14.35 19.53
N GLN A 48 -15.26 14.76 20.11
CA GLN A 48 -15.38 16.05 20.79
C GLN A 48 -15.21 15.94 22.31
N GLU A 49 -15.55 14.80 22.92
CA GLU A 49 -15.50 14.60 24.38
C GLU A 49 -14.13 14.14 24.94
N VAL A 50 -13.10 13.99 24.09
CA VAL A 50 -11.74 13.57 24.53
C VAL A 50 -10.77 14.76 24.64
N ARG A 51 -11.27 16.00 24.71
CA ARG A 51 -10.42 17.20 24.73
C ARG A 51 -10.52 18.10 25.96
N ASP A 52 -11.40 17.81 26.91
CA ASP A 52 -11.55 18.64 28.12
C ASP A 52 -11.23 17.84 29.39
N SER A 53 -9.96 17.44 29.53
CA SER A 53 -9.42 17.02 30.82
C SER A 53 -8.05 17.64 31.00
N ASP A 54 -8.08 18.77 31.70
CA ASP A 54 -6.96 19.56 32.17
C ASP A 54 -5.91 18.69 32.88
N SER A 55 -4.67 18.78 32.41
CA SER A 55 -3.50 18.39 33.18
C SER A 55 -2.37 19.35 32.81
N ASP A 56 -2.26 20.43 33.57
CA ASP A 56 -1.09 21.31 33.63
C ASP A 56 0.08 20.52 34.21
N GLY A 57 0.73 19.75 33.34
CA GLY A 57 2.06 19.21 33.57
C GLY A 57 3.05 19.95 32.70
N ASP A 58 3.91 20.75 33.32
CA ASP A 58 5.15 21.26 32.73
C ASP A 58 6.05 20.07 32.35
N ASP A 59 5.74 19.40 31.24
CA ASP A 59 6.58 18.37 30.62
C ASP A 59 7.65 19.09 29.80
N ASP A 60 8.79 19.32 30.45
CA ASP A 60 10.04 19.75 29.85
C ASP A 60 10.29 18.98 28.55
N GLY A 61 10.24 19.71 27.43
CA GLY A 61 10.20 19.25 26.04
C GLY A 61 11.45 18.52 25.53
N SER A 62 12.13 17.77 26.39
CA SER A 62 13.18 16.83 26.06
C SER A 62 12.58 15.55 25.45
N THR A 63 11.96 15.67 24.27
CA THR A 63 11.58 14.49 23.47
C THR A 63 12.86 13.77 23.05
N ILE A 64 13.30 12.80 23.86
CA ILE A 64 14.44 11.94 23.56
C ILE A 64 14.20 11.34 22.16
N PRO A 65 15.12 11.55 21.20
CA PRO A 65 14.93 11.00 19.86
C PRO A 65 14.79 9.49 19.98
N SER A 66 13.62 8.96 19.60
CA SER A 66 13.39 7.51 19.56
C SER A 66 14.33 6.92 18.51
N ILE A 67 15.47 6.37 18.98
CA ILE A 67 16.44 5.67 18.15
C ILE A 67 15.75 4.42 17.65
N LYS A 68 15.29 4.47 16.40
CA LYS A 68 14.70 3.31 15.73
C LYS A 68 15.81 2.29 15.50
N HIS A 69 15.70 1.15 16.15
CA HIS A 69 16.60 0.02 15.91
C HIS A 69 16.61 -0.34 14.42
N GLN A 70 17.80 -0.35 13.83
CA GLN A 70 18.02 -0.77 12.44
C GLN A 70 18.54 -2.20 12.42
N LEU A 71 17.83 -3.07 11.70
CA LEU A 71 18.26 -4.45 11.52
C LEU A 71 19.54 -4.52 10.66
N SER A 72 20.54 -5.20 11.17
CA SER A 72 21.74 -5.63 10.45
C SER A 72 21.39 -6.60 9.31
N ALA A 73 22.32 -6.80 8.38
CA ALA A 73 22.14 -7.77 7.29
C ALA A 73 21.90 -9.20 7.82
N ALA A 74 22.60 -9.58 8.89
CA ALA A 74 22.43 -10.88 9.53
C ALA A 74 21.01 -11.07 10.11
N GLU A 75 20.48 -10.05 10.79
CA GLU A 75 19.12 -10.08 11.33
C GLU A 75 18.05 -10.13 10.23
N LYS A 76 18.25 -9.39 9.14
CA LYS A 76 17.37 -9.47 7.96
C LYS A 76 17.39 -10.86 7.33
N LEU A 77 18.56 -11.49 7.27
CA LEU A 77 18.70 -12.86 6.75
C LEU A 77 18.04 -13.89 7.69
N LEU A 78 18.12 -13.68 9.00
CA LEU A 78 17.40 -14.49 9.98
C LEU A 78 15.88 -14.39 9.79
N VAL A 79 15.36 -13.18 9.57
CA VAL A 79 13.94 -12.96 9.23
C VAL A 79 13.54 -13.76 7.97
N VAL A 80 14.37 -13.76 6.93
CA VAL A 80 14.12 -14.53 5.70
C VAL A 80 14.09 -16.03 5.96
N LYS A 81 15.09 -16.56 6.68
CA LYS A 81 15.16 -18.00 7.02
C LYS A 81 13.97 -18.44 7.87
N CYS A 82 13.64 -17.65 8.89
CA CYS A 82 12.48 -17.90 9.76
C CYS A 82 11.17 -17.85 8.97
N HIS A 83 11.02 -16.91 8.05
CA HIS A 83 9.86 -16.84 7.16
C HIS A 83 9.77 -18.05 6.22
N ALA A 84 10.88 -18.53 5.67
CA ALA A 84 10.91 -19.73 4.85
C ALA A 84 10.47 -20.98 5.65
N TYR A 85 11.01 -21.15 6.86
CA TYR A 85 10.64 -22.23 7.77
C TYR A 85 9.12 -22.27 8.04
N PHE A 86 8.53 -21.15 8.47
CA PHE A 86 7.09 -21.10 8.75
C PHE A 86 6.21 -21.20 7.49
N LYS A 87 6.76 -20.93 6.31
CA LYS A 87 6.07 -21.16 5.04
C LYS A 87 6.01 -22.66 4.73
N GLU A 88 7.11 -23.37 4.92
CA GLU A 88 7.19 -24.83 4.75
C GLU A 88 6.33 -25.56 5.78
N GLU A 89 6.38 -25.15 7.06
CA GLU A 89 5.49 -25.72 8.09
C GLU A 89 4.03 -25.52 7.75
N LYS A 90 3.65 -24.33 7.27
CA LYS A 90 2.27 -24.08 6.83
C LYS A 90 1.87 -25.01 5.68
N GLU A 91 2.78 -25.36 4.77
CA GLU A 91 2.51 -26.30 3.69
C GLU A 91 2.34 -27.74 4.20
N LYS A 92 3.08 -28.14 5.24
CA LYS A 92 2.93 -29.43 5.93
C LYS A 92 1.64 -29.50 6.77
N GLU A 93 1.32 -28.43 7.50
CA GLU A 93 0.11 -28.30 8.32
C GLU A 93 -1.19 -28.29 7.50
N LYS A 94 -1.15 -27.96 6.19
CA LYS A 94 -2.35 -28.03 5.32
C LYS A 94 -2.99 -29.42 5.27
N PHE A 95 -2.21 -30.47 5.53
CA PHE A 95 -2.69 -31.84 5.57
C PHE A 95 -3.25 -32.25 6.95
N LEU A 96 -3.03 -31.42 7.98
CA LEU A 96 -3.43 -31.65 9.36
C LEU A 96 -4.42 -30.55 9.81
N THR A 97 -5.70 -30.86 9.65
CA THR A 97 -6.86 -30.31 10.39
C THR A 97 -7.51 -28.98 9.95
N TYR A 98 -8.76 -29.14 9.52
CA TYR A 98 -9.93 -28.33 9.91
C TYR A 98 -9.82 -27.84 11.37
N ARG A 99 -9.90 -26.52 11.63
CA ARG A 99 -10.46 -25.84 12.84
C ARG A 99 -9.66 -24.67 13.44
N VAL A 100 -8.43 -24.38 13.02
CA VAL A 100 -7.75 -23.14 13.46
C VAL A 100 -7.56 -22.23 12.25
N ALA A 101 -8.05 -20.99 12.34
CA ALA A 101 -7.87 -19.99 11.29
C ALA A 101 -6.38 -19.94 10.88
N PRO A 102 -6.04 -19.95 9.58
CA PRO A 102 -4.65 -20.06 9.15
C PRO A 102 -3.86 -18.84 9.65
N TRP A 103 -2.98 -19.06 10.62
CA TRP A 103 -2.10 -18.02 11.13
C TRP A 103 -1.26 -17.48 9.97
N LYS A 104 -1.17 -16.16 9.85
CA LYS A 104 -0.40 -15.52 8.79
C LYS A 104 1.09 -15.72 9.10
N THR A 105 1.86 -16.29 8.19
CA THR A 105 3.31 -16.58 8.34
C THR A 105 4.10 -15.40 8.90
N ARG A 106 3.80 -14.17 8.44
CA ARG A 106 4.46 -12.95 8.91
C ARG A 106 4.18 -12.61 10.38
N GLU A 107 3.02 -12.99 10.90
CA GLU A 107 2.67 -12.80 12.31
C GLU A 107 3.42 -13.79 13.21
N ARG A 108 3.59 -15.05 12.78
CA ARG A 108 4.43 -16.04 13.49
C ARG A 108 5.89 -15.56 13.57
N VAL A 109 6.45 -15.08 12.45
CA VAL A 109 7.81 -14.51 12.40
C VAL A 109 7.93 -13.30 13.32
N SER A 110 6.95 -12.39 13.30
CA SER A 110 6.94 -11.19 14.13
C SER A 110 6.95 -11.52 15.63
N LYS A 111 6.13 -12.49 16.06
CA LYS A 111 6.10 -12.98 17.44
C LYS A 111 7.38 -13.73 17.83
N CYS A 112 7.93 -14.55 16.94
CA CYS A 112 9.13 -15.35 17.20
C CYS A 112 10.39 -14.50 17.37
N LEU A 113 10.54 -13.43 16.56
CA LEU A 113 11.75 -12.60 16.57
C LEU A 113 11.58 -11.29 17.35
N GLY A 114 10.39 -10.98 17.87
CA GLY A 114 10.11 -9.71 18.54
C GLY A 114 10.17 -8.48 17.61
N ILE A 115 10.08 -8.69 16.29
CA ILE A 115 10.18 -7.64 15.27
C ILE A 115 8.78 -7.26 14.79
N SER A 116 8.53 -5.98 14.52
CA SER A 116 7.22 -5.54 14.00
C SER A 116 6.86 -6.24 12.67
N GLN A 117 5.58 -6.58 12.50
CA GLN A 117 5.09 -7.20 11.26
C GLN A 117 5.34 -6.33 10.01
N LYS A 118 5.36 -5.00 10.18
CA LYS A 118 5.69 -4.05 9.11
C LYS A 118 7.14 -4.23 8.65
N THR A 119 8.08 -4.32 9.59
CA THR A 119 9.49 -4.55 9.31
C THR A 119 9.70 -5.91 8.65
N VAL A 120 9.08 -6.97 9.16
CA VAL A 120 9.12 -8.30 8.52
C VAL A 120 8.61 -8.23 7.08
N SER A 121 7.49 -7.55 6.84
CA SER A 121 6.94 -7.40 5.48
C SER A 121 7.90 -6.67 4.54
N GLN A 122 8.58 -5.62 5.03
CA GLN A 122 9.56 -4.87 4.26
C GLN A 122 10.76 -5.74 3.88
N VAL A 123 11.35 -6.44 4.85
CA VAL A 123 12.51 -7.32 4.62
C VAL A 123 12.18 -8.41 3.60
N ILE A 124 11.02 -9.06 3.72
CA ILE A 124 10.59 -10.09 2.77
C ILE A 124 10.31 -9.52 1.37
N ALA A 125 9.77 -8.31 1.28
CA ALA A 125 9.56 -7.64 -0.02
C ALA A 125 10.90 -7.32 -0.70
N ASP A 126 11.86 -6.79 0.05
CA ASP A 126 13.20 -6.50 -0.47
C ASP A 126 13.92 -7.79 -0.89
N TRP A 127 13.85 -8.85 -0.08
CA TRP A 127 14.40 -10.17 -0.43
C TRP A 127 13.79 -10.74 -1.72
N ASN A 128 12.45 -10.70 -1.87
CA ASN A 128 11.81 -11.22 -3.07
C ASN A 128 12.18 -10.45 -4.33
N ARG A 129 12.51 -9.16 -4.20
CA ARG A 129 12.88 -8.31 -5.33
C ARG A 129 14.32 -8.48 -5.78
N PHE A 130 15.25 -8.64 -4.84
CA PHE A 130 16.69 -8.62 -5.14
C PHE A 130 17.39 -9.96 -4.90
N ARG A 131 16.88 -10.79 -3.98
CA ARG A 131 17.49 -12.07 -3.54
C ARG A 131 18.96 -11.95 -3.13
N ASP A 132 19.35 -10.79 -2.63
CA ASP A 132 20.72 -10.47 -2.23
C ASP A 132 20.88 -10.54 -0.70
N PRO A 133 21.76 -11.41 -0.17
CA PRO A 133 21.99 -11.59 1.27
C PRO A 133 22.72 -10.42 1.93
N SER A 134 23.35 -9.54 1.16
CA SER A 134 24.08 -8.39 1.72
C SER A 134 23.15 -7.26 2.20
N PHE A 135 21.88 -7.25 1.75
CA PHE A 135 20.89 -6.22 2.07
C PHE A 135 21.47 -4.79 2.02
N GLN A 136 22.23 -4.48 0.97
CA GLN A 136 22.93 -3.20 0.85
C GLN A 136 21.97 -2.05 1.13
N LEU A 137 22.37 -1.17 2.06
CA LEU A 137 21.68 0.07 2.33
C LEU A 137 21.67 0.89 1.04
N LYS A 138 20.53 0.92 0.35
CA LYS A 138 20.33 1.93 -0.68
C LYS A 138 20.37 3.27 0.03
N VAL A 139 21.38 4.08 -0.29
CA VAL A 139 21.43 5.50 0.06
C VAL A 139 20.05 6.06 -0.27
N PRO A 140 19.30 6.58 0.72
CA PRO A 140 17.97 7.12 0.46
C PRO A 140 18.13 8.17 -0.63
N ARG A 141 17.48 7.95 -1.80
CA ARG A 141 17.43 9.00 -2.82
C ARG A 141 16.83 10.23 -2.12
N PRO A 142 17.48 11.41 -2.17
CA PRO A 142 16.95 12.63 -1.58
C PRO A 142 15.48 12.75 -1.97
N LEU A 143 14.60 12.87 -0.97
CA LEU A 143 13.20 13.08 -1.26
C LEU A 143 13.10 14.39 -2.05
N PRO A 144 12.31 14.42 -3.15
CA PRO A 144 12.15 15.63 -3.93
C PRO A 144 11.63 16.73 -3.00
N ASP A 145 12.39 17.81 -2.90
CA ASP A 145 12.06 18.93 -2.02
C ASP A 145 10.66 19.43 -2.35
N LYS A 146 9.81 19.56 -1.33
CA LYS A 146 8.42 19.96 -1.52
C LYS A 146 8.33 21.45 -1.87
N ALA A 147 9.37 22.23 -1.54
CA ALA A 147 9.41 23.68 -1.71
C ALA A 147 10.11 24.16 -3.00
N ALA A 148 10.80 23.29 -3.74
CA ALA A 148 11.51 23.72 -4.94
C ALA A 148 10.53 24.07 -6.07
N PRO A 149 10.67 25.24 -6.73
CA PRO A 149 9.90 25.56 -7.93
C PRO A 149 10.12 24.46 -8.97
N CYS A 150 9.05 24.11 -9.68
CA CYS A 150 9.02 22.96 -10.59
C CYS A 150 9.90 23.21 -11.83
N GLN A 151 11.20 22.93 -11.71
CA GLN A 151 12.19 23.04 -12.79
C GLN A 151 11.99 22.01 -13.93
N LEU A 152 10.95 21.17 -13.87
CA LEU A 152 10.63 20.23 -14.96
C LEU A 152 10.48 20.92 -16.32
N ALA A 153 10.00 22.16 -16.36
CA ALA A 153 9.88 22.91 -17.61
C ALA A 153 11.24 23.14 -18.30
N THR A 154 12.31 23.30 -17.53
CA THR A 154 13.67 23.46 -18.04
C THR A 154 14.17 22.22 -18.78
N TYR A 155 13.65 21.04 -18.41
CA TYR A 155 14.02 19.75 -19.01
C TYR A 155 12.98 19.26 -20.04
N ALA A 156 12.06 20.11 -20.48
CA ALA A 156 10.98 19.72 -21.38
C ALA A 156 11.52 19.13 -22.70
N ASP A 157 12.46 19.84 -23.34
CA ASP A 157 13.02 19.43 -24.62
C ASP A 157 13.85 18.15 -24.50
N THR A 158 14.64 18.01 -23.43
CA THR A 158 15.40 16.79 -23.14
C THR A 158 14.50 15.58 -22.93
N LEU A 159 13.40 15.77 -22.19
CA LEU A 159 12.40 14.72 -21.98
C LEU A 159 11.71 14.36 -23.30
N ASP A 160 11.33 15.35 -24.11
CA ASP A 160 10.70 15.12 -25.41
C ASP A 160 11.62 14.33 -26.35
N ALA A 161 12.89 14.72 -26.47
CA ALA A 161 13.88 14.01 -27.27
C ALA A 161 14.09 12.56 -26.80
N TYR A 162 14.18 12.35 -25.48
CA TYR A 162 14.34 11.00 -24.93
C TYR A 162 13.10 10.12 -25.14
N ILE A 163 11.89 10.69 -25.01
CA ILE A 163 10.63 9.99 -25.29
C ILE A 163 10.56 9.60 -26.77
N GLN A 164 10.92 10.51 -27.68
CA GLN A 164 10.97 10.23 -29.12
C GLN A 164 11.96 9.12 -29.44
N ALA A 165 13.21 9.23 -29.01
CA ALA A 165 14.25 8.23 -29.26
C ALA A 165 13.86 6.82 -28.77
N ARG A 166 13.22 6.72 -27.59
CA ARG A 166 12.71 5.44 -27.09
C ARG A 166 11.50 4.93 -27.89
N ASN A 167 10.59 5.82 -28.27
CA ASN A 167 9.42 5.45 -29.07
C ASN A 167 9.83 4.97 -30.47
N ASP A 168 10.85 5.58 -31.09
CA ASP A 168 11.41 5.16 -32.38
C ASP A 168 12.01 3.74 -32.31
N GLN A 169 12.62 3.42 -31.16
CA GLN A 169 13.13 2.07 -30.86
C GLN A 169 12.03 1.12 -30.36
N GLN A 170 10.76 1.53 -30.36
CA GLN A 170 9.62 0.77 -29.82
C GLN A 170 9.78 0.35 -28.35
N LEU A 171 10.59 1.09 -27.58
CA LEU A 171 10.88 0.81 -26.18
C LEU A 171 9.85 1.47 -25.26
N GLN A 172 9.57 0.80 -24.14
CA GLN A 172 8.65 1.34 -23.13
C GLN A 172 9.11 2.69 -22.59
N VAL A 173 8.17 3.64 -22.54
CA VAL A 173 8.34 4.93 -21.87
C VAL A 173 7.36 4.99 -20.71
N THR A 174 7.87 5.10 -19.49
CA THR A 174 7.05 5.26 -18.29
C THR A 174 7.50 6.48 -17.50
N ALA A 175 6.59 7.10 -16.75
CA ALA A 175 6.93 8.24 -15.89
C ALA A 175 8.02 7.90 -14.87
N GLN A 176 8.06 6.65 -14.38
CA GLN A 176 9.12 6.20 -13.47
C GLN A 176 10.48 6.15 -14.17
N LEU A 177 10.51 5.71 -15.42
CA LEU A 177 11.72 5.65 -16.23
C LEU A 177 12.23 7.06 -16.59
N LEU A 178 11.33 8.02 -16.79
CA LEU A 178 11.70 9.43 -16.98
C LEU A 178 12.23 10.06 -15.68
N CYS A 179 11.67 9.70 -14.52
CA CYS A 179 12.21 10.11 -13.22
C CYS A 179 13.59 9.50 -12.91
N THR A 180 13.89 8.29 -13.40
CA THR A 180 15.24 7.73 -13.27
C THR A 180 16.20 8.43 -14.21
N PHE A 181 15.82 8.63 -15.47
CA PHE A 181 16.62 9.37 -16.46
C PHE A 181 17.03 10.77 -15.96
N LEU A 182 16.10 11.58 -15.45
CA LEU A 182 16.41 12.91 -14.91
C LEU A 182 17.35 12.88 -13.69
N TRP A 183 17.28 11.81 -12.91
CA TRP A 183 18.21 11.63 -11.79
C TRP A 183 19.59 11.26 -12.28
N ASP A 184 19.68 10.37 -13.27
CA ASP A 184 20.96 9.86 -13.76
C ASP A 184 21.71 10.93 -14.56
N GLU A 185 21.04 11.72 -15.40
CA GLU A 185 21.68 12.76 -16.21
C GLU A 185 21.79 14.14 -15.53
N HIS A 186 20.81 14.51 -14.70
CA HIS A 186 20.73 15.87 -14.16
C HIS A 186 20.68 15.93 -12.63
N ALA A 187 20.90 14.78 -11.94
CA ALA A 187 20.80 14.66 -10.49
C ALA A 187 19.47 15.21 -9.92
N TYR A 188 18.41 15.24 -10.73
CA TYR A 188 17.15 15.89 -10.38
C TYR A 188 16.11 14.87 -9.92
N ALA A 189 15.75 14.94 -8.65
CA ALA A 189 14.73 14.08 -8.05
C ALA A 189 13.33 14.62 -8.36
N VAL A 190 12.52 13.81 -9.05
CA VAL A 190 11.12 14.13 -9.37
C VAL A 190 10.19 13.04 -8.89
N ASP A 191 9.09 13.44 -8.26
CA ASP A 191 8.01 12.52 -7.92
C ASP A 191 7.23 12.06 -9.18
N VAL A 192 6.88 10.77 -9.23
CA VAL A 192 6.21 10.17 -10.39
C VAL A 192 4.86 10.82 -10.68
N VAL A 193 4.13 11.29 -9.66
CA VAL A 193 2.84 11.99 -9.84
C VAL A 193 3.07 13.36 -10.47
N LYS A 194 4.11 14.09 -10.03
CA LYS A 194 4.52 15.37 -10.64
C LYS A 194 4.90 15.16 -12.11
N MET A 195 5.69 14.14 -12.42
CA MET A 195 6.07 13.79 -13.80
C MET A 195 4.85 13.48 -14.67
N ARG A 196 3.91 12.65 -14.19
CA ARG A 196 2.66 12.36 -14.93
C ARG A 196 1.80 13.61 -15.15
N ARG A 197 1.76 14.54 -14.18
CA ARG A 197 1.03 15.80 -14.33
C ARG A 197 1.70 16.70 -15.37
N PHE A 198 3.04 16.76 -15.37
CA PHE A 198 3.81 17.50 -16.36
C PHE A 198 3.60 16.94 -17.78
N LEU A 199 3.74 15.63 -17.96
CA LEU A 199 3.52 14.97 -19.26
C LEU A 199 2.12 15.23 -19.82
N ARG A 200 1.08 15.20 -18.97
CA ARG A 200 -0.28 15.57 -19.39
C ARG A 200 -0.40 17.02 -19.84
N LYS A 201 0.29 17.96 -19.19
CA LYS A 201 0.33 19.36 -19.64
C LYS A 201 1.04 19.52 -20.98
N GLN A 202 2.04 18.68 -21.26
CA GLN A 202 2.77 18.65 -22.52
C GLN A 202 2.05 17.86 -23.64
N GLY A 203 0.81 17.42 -23.39
CA GLY A 203 0.02 16.68 -24.39
C GLY A 203 0.39 15.20 -24.53
N TYR A 204 1.08 14.61 -23.56
CA TYR A 204 1.31 13.16 -23.53
C TYR A 204 0.17 12.45 -22.80
N ALA A 205 -0.41 11.46 -23.48
CA ALA A 205 -1.39 10.56 -22.91
C ALA A 205 -0.79 9.15 -22.74
N PRO A 206 -1.27 8.38 -21.75
CA PRO A 206 -0.98 6.96 -21.68
C PRO A 206 -1.64 6.25 -22.88
N GLY A 207 -0.81 5.87 -23.85
CA GLY A 207 -1.19 5.16 -25.06
C GLY A 207 -1.53 3.68 -24.85
N PRO A 208 -1.66 2.93 -25.96
CA PRO A 208 -2.05 1.53 -25.93
C PRO A 208 -1.06 0.68 -25.13
N ARG A 209 -1.55 -0.43 -24.60
CA ARG A 209 -0.70 -1.42 -23.93
C ARG A 209 -0.07 -2.30 -24.99
N VAL A 210 1.25 -2.28 -25.10
CA VAL A 210 2.02 -3.32 -25.82
C VAL A 210 2.72 -4.14 -24.73
N ASP A 211 2.64 -5.47 -24.81
CA ASP A 211 3.18 -6.41 -23.80
C ASP A 211 2.73 -6.13 -22.35
N GLY A 212 1.47 -5.71 -22.19
CA GLY A 212 0.87 -5.40 -20.89
C GLY A 212 1.31 -4.08 -20.26
N ARG A 213 2.11 -3.25 -20.96
CA ARG A 213 2.66 -1.99 -20.44
C ARG A 213 2.28 -0.81 -21.33
N ARG A 214 1.99 0.35 -20.72
CA ARG A 214 1.49 1.55 -21.42
C ARG A 214 2.66 2.46 -21.85
N TYR A 215 2.66 2.86 -23.11
CA TYR A 215 3.59 3.82 -23.69
C TYR A 215 3.04 5.23 -23.56
N PHE A 216 3.87 6.25 -23.44
CA PHE A 216 3.40 7.64 -23.54
C PHE A 216 3.46 8.08 -25.01
N VAL A 217 2.31 8.47 -25.54
CA VAL A 217 2.17 8.95 -26.92
C VAL A 217 1.72 10.41 -26.86
N ARG A 218 2.31 11.25 -27.71
CA ARG A 218 1.88 12.64 -27.85
C ARG A 218 0.51 12.63 -28.53
N THR A 219 -0.53 13.06 -27.84
CA THR A 219 -1.83 13.29 -28.48
C THR A 219 -1.72 14.56 -29.28
N ALA A 220 -1.98 14.49 -30.60
CA ALA A 220 -2.07 15.68 -31.43
C ALA A 220 -3.01 16.68 -30.73
N ILE A 221 -2.49 17.87 -30.46
CA ILE A 221 -3.31 18.98 -29.99
C ILE A 221 -4.27 19.25 -31.14
N SER A 222 -5.54 18.94 -30.92
CA SER A 222 -6.65 19.34 -31.80
C SER A 222 -6.50 20.84 -32.03
N THR A 223 -5.95 21.20 -33.19
CA THR A 223 -5.89 22.58 -33.63
C THR A 223 -7.30 22.87 -34.14
N PRO A 224 -8.09 23.75 -33.48
CA PRO A 224 -9.41 24.07 -34.00
C PRO A 224 -9.23 24.66 -35.41
N PRO A 225 -10.08 24.28 -36.38
CA PRO A 225 -9.98 24.79 -37.74
C PRO A 225 -10.11 26.32 -37.74
N PRO A 226 -9.39 27.02 -38.63
CA PRO A 226 -9.53 28.47 -38.75
C PRO A 226 -10.99 28.78 -39.12
N THR A 227 -11.69 29.48 -38.23
CA THR A 227 -12.96 30.11 -38.55
C THR A 227 -12.70 31.17 -39.60
N SER A 228 -13.08 30.87 -40.84
CA SER A 228 -13.15 31.84 -41.93
C SER A 228 -14.42 32.69 -41.79
#